data_AF-A0A7C2PV24-F1
#
_entry.id   AF-A0A7C2PV24-F1
#
_cell.length_a   1.000
_cell.length_b   1.000
_cell.length_c   1.000
_cell.angle_alpha   90.00
_cell.angle_beta   90.00
_cell.angle_gamma   90.00
#
_symmetry.space_group_name_H-M   'P 1'
#
loop_
_entity.id
_entity.type
_entity.pdbx_description
1 polymer ?
#
loop_
_entity_poly.entity_id
_entity_poly.type
_entity_poly.pdbx_seq_one_letter_code
_entity_poly.pdbx_strand_id
1 'polypeptide(L)'
;MPVNGNRGDPPTDYDGSSRCYLTGNVAGDSDMDTARTVLTSPLFDLGGGGEITYAYWLDDWTTSLGRDALLVEAATDVAGADWRQVRRYDAPLPAWRTDVIRVGNDVPASATLRIRFAVSDFNPGAVVEGGLDAVEVRRLVPCGCPGDLDGDGVVGLADLTILLANFGTPGGANPGDGDLDGDGDVDLTDLTLFLAAFGNACS
;
A
#
# COMPACT_ATOMS: atom_id res chain seq x y z
N MET A 1 18.05 2.29 -13.25
CA MET A 1 19.10 1.27 -13.09
C MET A 1 20.21 1.84 -12.22
N PRO A 2 20.49 1.22 -11.06
CA PRO A 2 21.62 1.60 -10.23
C PRO A 2 22.93 1.49 -11.01
N VAL A 3 23.86 2.41 -10.75
CA VAL A 3 25.12 2.51 -11.50
C VAL A 3 26.29 1.75 -10.85
N ASN A 4 26.05 1.05 -9.74
CA ASN A 4 27.05 0.26 -8.99
C ASN A 4 28.35 1.05 -8.76
N GLY A 5 28.20 2.19 -8.09
CA GLY A 5 29.25 3.15 -7.76
C GLY A 5 30.24 2.66 -6.71
N ASN A 6 29.99 1.50 -6.09
CA ASN A 6 30.82 0.88 -5.04
C ASN A 6 30.99 1.78 -3.78
N ARG A 7 29.94 2.52 -3.41
CA ARG A 7 29.96 3.41 -2.23
C ARG A 7 28.69 3.26 -1.37
N GLY A 8 28.14 2.04 -1.30
CA GLY A 8 26.94 1.70 -0.52
C GLY A 8 25.66 1.63 -1.35
N ASP A 9 25.71 1.93 -2.65
CA ASP A 9 24.57 1.88 -3.55
C ASP A 9 24.22 0.44 -3.98
N PRO A 10 22.94 0.12 -4.24
CA PRO A 10 22.56 -1.22 -4.68
C PRO A 10 23.19 -1.54 -6.04
N PRO A 11 23.77 -2.74 -6.25
CA PRO A 11 24.43 -3.09 -7.52
C PRO A 11 23.43 -3.39 -8.65
N THR A 12 22.19 -3.72 -8.29
CA THR A 12 21.05 -3.94 -9.19
C THR A 12 19.78 -3.46 -8.52
N ASP A 13 18.74 -3.20 -9.32
CA ASP A 13 17.38 -3.10 -8.81
C ASP A 13 16.94 -4.43 -8.17
N TYR A 14 15.85 -4.39 -7.42
CA TYR A 14 15.38 -5.53 -6.62
C TYR A 14 14.79 -6.65 -7.48
N ASP A 15 13.99 -6.30 -8.49
CA ASP A 15 13.16 -7.25 -9.24
C ASP A 15 13.59 -7.46 -10.70
N GLY A 16 14.64 -6.77 -11.16
CA GLY A 16 15.14 -6.85 -12.53
C GLY A 16 14.27 -6.09 -13.55
N SER A 17 13.33 -5.26 -13.10
CA SER A 17 12.51 -4.36 -13.94
C SER A 17 13.31 -3.19 -14.55
N SER A 18 14.55 -3.00 -14.11
CA SER A 18 15.43 -1.86 -14.38
C SER A 18 14.92 -0.50 -13.85
N ARG A 19 13.91 -0.51 -12.97
CA ARG A 19 13.26 0.69 -12.40
C ARG A 19 13.35 0.66 -10.88
N CYS A 20 13.99 1.65 -10.28
CA CYS A 20 14.04 1.85 -8.83
C CYS A 20 14.25 3.35 -8.53
N TYR A 21 13.98 3.78 -7.30
CA TYR A 21 14.34 5.12 -6.82
C TYR A 21 15.53 5.03 -5.87
N LEU A 22 16.50 5.92 -6.03
CA LEU A 22 17.73 5.97 -5.24
C LEU A 22 17.94 7.38 -4.70
N THR A 23 18.58 7.48 -3.54
CA THR A 23 19.05 8.74 -2.94
C THR A 23 20.06 9.43 -3.86
N GLY A 24 20.98 8.68 -4.44
CA GLY A 24 21.87 9.12 -5.52
C GLY A 24 21.98 8.08 -6.63
N ASN A 25 22.27 8.49 -7.86
CA ASN A 25 22.50 7.58 -8.98
C ASN A 25 23.64 8.07 -9.89
N VAL A 26 24.77 8.44 -9.27
CA VAL A 26 26.00 8.88 -9.94
C VAL A 26 27.17 8.05 -9.41
N ALA A 27 28.01 7.52 -10.30
CA ALA A 27 29.20 6.78 -9.89
C ALA A 27 30.16 7.70 -9.11
N GLY A 28 30.41 7.36 -7.84
CA GLY A 28 31.38 8.06 -6.98
C GLY A 28 30.81 9.19 -6.12
N ASP A 29 29.55 9.61 -6.29
CA ASP A 29 28.92 10.61 -5.43
C ASP A 29 27.40 10.44 -5.38
N SER A 30 26.95 9.58 -4.47
CA SER A 30 25.54 9.34 -4.16
C SER A 30 25.19 9.86 -2.74
N ASP A 31 26.11 10.65 -2.17
CA ASP A 31 26.10 11.20 -0.82
C ASP A 31 24.96 12.21 -0.61
N MET A 32 24.39 12.21 0.59
CA MET A 32 23.23 13.03 0.97
C MET A 32 23.66 14.27 1.79
N ASP A 33 24.32 15.23 1.14
CA ASP A 33 24.76 16.49 1.80
C ASP A 33 23.59 17.42 2.23
N THR A 34 22.35 17.06 1.90
CA THR A 34 21.14 17.74 2.40
C THR A 34 20.43 16.80 3.34
N ALA A 35 20.31 17.21 4.61
CA ALA A 35 19.94 16.40 5.79
C ALA A 35 18.81 15.35 5.67
N ARG A 36 18.00 15.38 4.61
CA ARG A 36 16.93 14.43 4.35
C ARG A 36 16.47 14.45 2.90
N THR A 37 16.35 13.29 2.26
CA THR A 37 15.66 13.11 0.97
C THR A 37 14.36 12.36 1.15
N VAL A 38 13.30 12.85 0.50
CA VAL A 38 11.93 12.37 0.68
C VAL A 38 11.26 12.07 -0.66
N LEU A 39 10.71 10.87 -0.80
CA LEU A 39 9.82 10.49 -1.89
C LEU A 39 8.41 10.36 -1.33
N THR A 40 7.46 11.10 -1.90
CA THR A 40 6.05 11.08 -1.47
C THR A 40 5.17 10.53 -2.58
N SER A 41 4.30 9.58 -2.24
CA SER A 41 3.34 9.01 -3.17
C SER A 41 2.24 10.02 -3.56
N PRO A 42 1.50 9.76 -4.65
CA PRO A 42 0.15 10.29 -4.82
C PRO A 42 -0.81 9.82 -3.70
N LEU A 43 -2.02 10.35 -3.70
CA LEU A 43 -3.13 9.81 -2.89
C LEU A 43 -3.55 8.44 -3.43
N PHE A 44 -3.86 7.51 -2.54
CA PHE A 44 -4.50 6.25 -2.87
C PHE A 44 -5.51 5.87 -1.79
N ASP A 45 -6.57 5.16 -2.21
CA ASP A 45 -7.69 4.81 -1.35
C ASP A 45 -7.54 3.38 -0.83
N LEU A 46 -7.35 3.28 0.48
CA LEU A 46 -7.40 2.05 1.28
C LEU A 46 -8.38 2.22 2.44
N GLY A 47 -9.53 2.84 2.19
CA GLY A 47 -10.59 3.02 3.17
C GLY A 47 -11.14 1.69 3.72
N GLY A 48 -11.11 0.63 2.91
CA GLY A 48 -11.45 -0.74 3.30
C GLY A 48 -10.28 -1.58 3.85
N GLY A 49 -9.13 -0.97 4.11
CA GLY A 49 -7.91 -1.69 4.48
C GLY A 49 -7.08 -2.16 3.29
N GLY A 50 -5.92 -2.74 3.57
CA GLY A 50 -4.95 -3.07 2.53
C GLY A 50 -3.57 -3.46 3.02
N GLU A 51 -2.69 -3.72 2.07
CA GLU A 51 -1.27 -3.89 2.30
C GLU A 51 -0.47 -2.99 1.35
N ILE A 52 0.59 -2.39 1.88
CA ILE A 52 1.61 -1.68 1.09
C ILE A 52 2.90 -2.47 1.26
N THR A 53 3.40 -3.04 0.17
CA THR A 53 4.65 -3.81 0.15
C THR A 53 5.71 -3.00 -0.58
N TYR A 54 6.97 -3.17 -0.19
CA TYR A 54 8.10 -2.51 -0.83
C TYR A 54 9.40 -3.25 -0.51
N ALA A 55 10.37 -3.09 -1.41
CA ALA A 55 11.76 -3.41 -1.16
C ALA A 55 12.52 -2.13 -0.83
N TYR A 56 13.41 -2.19 0.16
CA TYR A 56 14.25 -1.07 0.56
C TYR A 56 15.71 -1.49 0.73
N TRP A 57 16.58 -0.52 0.49
CA TRP A 57 18.02 -0.60 0.72
C TRP A 57 18.40 0.51 1.69
N LEU A 58 19.27 0.19 2.65
CA LEU A 58 19.88 1.18 3.53
C LEU A 58 21.25 0.64 3.95
N ASP A 59 22.30 1.35 3.56
CA ASP A 59 23.68 1.02 3.90
C ASP A 59 24.44 2.29 4.32
N ASP A 60 25.50 2.10 5.12
CA ASP A 60 26.48 3.15 5.43
C ASP A 60 27.87 2.60 5.14
N TRP A 61 28.57 3.23 4.21
CA TRP A 61 29.87 2.75 3.74
C TRP A 61 31.01 3.09 4.72
N THR A 62 30.82 4.06 5.61
CA THR A 62 31.91 4.71 6.35
C THR A 62 31.82 4.55 7.86
N THR A 63 30.61 4.34 8.42
CA THR A 63 30.37 4.25 9.86
C THR A 63 29.17 3.37 10.24
N SER A 64 28.81 3.34 11.52
CA SER A 64 27.46 2.98 11.96
C SER A 64 26.51 4.15 11.71
N LEU A 65 25.29 3.89 11.21
CA LEU A 65 24.26 4.89 10.88
C LEU A 65 23.98 5.94 11.98
N GLY A 66 24.30 5.72 13.25
CA GLY A 66 24.14 6.74 14.28
C GLY A 66 22.70 7.19 14.45
N ARG A 67 22.35 8.42 14.00
CA ARG A 67 20.96 8.93 13.99
C ARG A 67 20.24 8.70 12.66
N ASP A 68 20.97 8.29 11.63
CA ASP A 68 20.52 8.16 10.25
C ASP A 68 19.59 6.96 10.11
N ALA A 69 18.62 7.10 9.22
CA ALA A 69 17.58 6.09 9.05
C ALA A 69 16.82 6.29 7.75
N LEU A 70 16.27 5.16 7.26
CA LEU A 70 15.13 5.18 6.36
C LEU A 70 13.86 5.17 7.20
N LEU A 71 13.07 6.24 7.08
CA LEU A 71 11.77 6.40 7.71
C LEU A 71 10.66 6.18 6.69
N VAL A 72 9.60 5.52 7.14
CA VAL A 72 8.35 5.43 6.38
C VAL A 72 7.28 6.12 7.18
N GLU A 73 6.61 7.09 6.57
CA GLU A 73 5.56 7.87 7.21
C GLU A 73 4.28 7.82 6.37
N ALA A 74 3.13 7.90 7.02
CA ALA A 74 1.84 7.95 6.37
C ALA A 74 1.05 9.17 6.83
N ALA A 75 0.30 9.75 5.90
CA ALA A 75 -0.75 10.72 6.17
C ALA A 75 -2.09 10.11 5.78
N THR A 76 -3.12 10.34 6.59
CA THR A 76 -4.46 9.82 6.37
C THR A 76 -5.45 10.91 5.98
N ASP A 77 -5.08 12.19 6.12
CA ASP A 77 -5.90 13.33 5.71
C ASP A 77 -5.63 13.77 4.26
N VAL A 78 -6.65 14.34 3.63
CA VAL A 78 -6.54 14.82 2.24
C VAL A 78 -5.49 15.92 2.08
N ALA A 79 -5.25 16.72 3.13
CA ALA A 79 -4.29 17.80 3.13
C ALA A 79 -2.83 17.32 3.24
N GLY A 80 -2.60 16.10 3.73
CA GLY A 80 -1.27 15.61 4.06
C GLY A 80 -0.63 16.39 5.21
N ALA A 81 -1.42 16.74 6.23
CA ALA A 81 -0.96 17.49 7.41
C ALA A 81 -0.73 16.58 8.63
N ASP A 82 -1.21 15.34 8.61
CA ASP A 82 -1.21 14.41 9.76
C ASP A 82 -0.11 13.33 9.69
N TRP A 83 1.03 13.64 9.05
CA TRP A 83 2.13 12.69 8.89
C TRP A 83 2.58 12.06 10.21
N ARG A 84 2.62 10.74 10.23
CA ARG A 84 3.11 9.94 11.37
C ARG A 84 4.08 8.86 10.90
N GLN A 85 5.08 8.57 11.72
CA GLN A 85 6.04 7.50 11.46
C GLN A 85 5.36 6.12 11.60
N VAL A 86 5.49 5.31 10.56
CA VAL A 86 4.98 3.93 10.46
C VAL A 86 6.12 2.91 10.63
N ARG A 87 7.30 3.22 10.07
CA ARG A 87 8.52 2.40 10.20
C ARG A 87 9.75 3.28 10.36
N ARG A 88 10.77 2.69 10.99
CA ARG A 88 12.13 3.21 11.07
C ARG A 88 13.09 2.05 10.87
N TYR A 89 14.03 2.21 9.93
CA TYR A 89 15.15 1.31 9.75
C TYR A 89 16.44 2.08 9.95
N ASP A 90 17.26 1.60 10.88
CA ASP A 90 18.50 2.22 11.34
C ASP A 90 19.65 1.21 11.46
N ALA A 91 19.49 0.04 10.82
CA ALA A 91 20.53 -0.97 10.68
C ALA A 91 21.04 -0.98 9.22
N PRO A 92 22.35 -0.74 8.99
CA PRO A 92 22.92 -0.82 7.66
C PRO A 92 23.02 -2.29 7.25
N LEU A 93 22.68 -2.57 6.00
CA LEU A 93 22.84 -3.89 5.40
C LEU A 93 23.02 -3.71 3.89
N PRO A 94 24.13 -4.19 3.30
CA PRO A 94 24.36 -4.15 1.86
C PRO A 94 23.55 -5.24 1.13
N ALA A 95 22.24 -5.27 1.38
CA ALA A 95 21.28 -6.17 0.76
C ALA A 95 19.88 -5.54 0.74
N TRP A 96 19.15 -5.79 -0.34
CA TRP A 96 17.73 -5.48 -0.41
C TRP A 96 16.96 -6.24 0.66
N ARG A 97 16.07 -5.51 1.35
CA ARG A 97 15.14 -6.05 2.33
C ARG A 97 13.73 -5.73 1.88
N THR A 98 12.75 -6.47 2.38
CA THR A 98 11.33 -6.19 2.14
C THR A 98 10.61 -5.91 3.44
N ASP A 99 9.55 -5.13 3.37
CA ASP A 99 8.58 -4.97 4.47
C ASP A 99 7.17 -4.80 3.92
N VAL A 100 6.19 -4.99 4.81
CA VAL A 100 4.77 -4.84 4.56
C VAL A 100 4.17 -3.92 5.62
N ILE A 101 3.39 -2.94 5.18
CA ILE A 101 2.53 -2.12 6.03
C ILE A 101 1.10 -2.60 5.85
N ARG A 102 0.47 -3.04 6.94
CA ARG A 102 -0.93 -3.48 6.96
C ARG A 102 -1.84 -2.31 7.31
N VAL A 103 -2.58 -1.82 6.33
CA VAL A 103 -3.56 -0.74 6.50
C VAL A 103 -4.82 -1.31 7.16
N GLY A 104 -5.25 -0.66 8.24
CA GLY A 104 -6.17 -1.17 9.25
C GLY A 104 -5.46 -1.51 10.58
N ASN A 105 -4.19 -1.91 10.54
CA ASN A 105 -3.43 -2.35 11.72
C ASN A 105 -2.26 -1.41 12.05
N ASP A 106 -1.30 -1.31 11.12
CA ASP A 106 -0.13 -0.43 11.24
C ASP A 106 -0.51 1.04 11.01
N VAL A 107 -1.44 1.26 10.07
CA VAL A 107 -1.97 2.58 9.70
C VAL A 107 -3.48 2.54 9.64
N PRO A 108 -4.21 3.54 10.18
CA PRO A 108 -5.65 3.63 10.00
C PRO A 108 -6.02 3.53 8.53
N ALA A 109 -7.09 2.79 8.25
CA ALA A 109 -7.70 2.77 6.94
C ALA A 109 -8.18 4.18 6.55
N SER A 110 -7.90 4.58 5.31
CA SER A 110 -8.26 5.90 4.81
C SER A 110 -8.39 5.87 3.28
N ALA A 111 -9.42 6.57 2.80
CA ALA A 111 -9.63 6.80 1.36
C ALA A 111 -8.68 7.85 0.78
N THR A 112 -7.93 8.56 1.63
CA THR A 112 -7.01 9.62 1.24
C THR A 112 -5.60 9.38 1.76
N LEU A 113 -5.15 8.12 1.73
CA LEU A 113 -3.85 7.76 2.28
C LEU A 113 -2.71 8.25 1.37
N ARG A 114 -1.64 8.75 1.98
CA ARG A 114 -0.33 9.00 1.34
C ARG A 114 0.75 8.32 2.14
N ILE A 115 1.77 7.82 1.45
CA ILE A 115 2.98 7.30 2.07
C ILE A 115 4.19 8.09 1.58
N ARG A 116 5.16 8.30 2.45
CA ARG A 116 6.47 8.84 2.05
C ARG A 116 7.60 8.06 2.68
N PHE A 117 8.66 7.93 1.92
CA PHE A 117 9.91 7.31 2.32
C PHE A 117 10.95 8.41 2.44
N ALA A 118 11.66 8.43 3.56
CA ALA A 118 12.64 9.46 3.82
C ALA A 118 13.93 8.88 4.36
N VAL A 119 15.02 9.12 3.65
CA VAL A 119 16.37 8.77 4.11
C VAL A 119 16.95 10.03 4.72
N SER A 120 17.37 9.93 5.98
CA SER A 120 17.97 11.05 6.71
C SER A 120 19.45 10.81 6.88
N ASP A 121 20.23 11.86 6.63
CA ASP A 121 21.67 11.91 6.84
C ASP A 121 21.98 13.13 7.70
N PHE A 122 22.11 12.89 9.01
CA PHE A 122 22.39 13.91 10.00
C PHE A 122 23.86 13.95 10.41
N ASN A 123 24.69 13.08 9.82
CA ASN A 123 26.10 12.99 10.13
C ASN A 123 26.91 13.30 8.87
N PRO A 124 27.44 14.54 8.71
CA PRO A 124 28.14 14.99 7.50
C PRO A 124 29.41 14.21 7.09
N GLY A 125 29.77 13.15 7.82
CA GLY A 125 30.85 12.23 7.46
C GLY A 125 30.41 10.77 7.27
N ALA A 126 29.12 10.47 7.40
CA ALA A 126 28.53 9.20 7.00
C ALA A 126 28.25 9.23 5.48
N VAL A 127 28.20 8.05 4.86
CA VAL A 127 27.80 7.93 3.45
C VAL A 127 26.58 7.04 3.44
N VAL A 128 25.41 7.66 3.60
CA VAL A 128 24.14 6.95 3.75
C VAL A 128 23.48 6.77 2.40
N GLU A 129 23.37 5.52 1.98
CA GLU A 129 22.74 5.16 0.72
C GLU A 129 21.39 4.50 0.96
N GLY A 130 20.35 5.07 0.36
CA GLY A 130 18.99 4.57 0.45
C GLY A 130 18.42 4.22 -0.91
N GLY A 131 17.75 3.07 -0.99
CA GLY A 131 17.04 2.63 -2.18
C GLY A 131 15.61 2.24 -1.87
N LEU A 132 14.72 2.45 -2.83
CA LEU A 132 13.34 2.02 -2.78
C LEU A 132 12.95 1.38 -4.11
N ASP A 133 12.32 0.22 -4.03
CA ASP A 133 11.91 -0.55 -5.20
C ASP A 133 10.66 -1.41 -4.90
N ALA A 134 10.05 -1.97 -5.96
CA ALA A 134 8.91 -2.89 -5.91
C ALA A 134 7.78 -2.42 -4.99
N VAL A 135 7.49 -1.11 -5.00
CA VAL A 135 6.39 -0.55 -4.21
C VAL A 135 5.07 -1.00 -4.84
N GLU A 136 4.31 -1.79 -4.11
CA GLU A 136 3.01 -2.28 -4.52
C GLU A 136 1.96 -1.91 -3.45
N VAL A 137 0.81 -1.41 -3.92
CA VAL A 137 -0.34 -1.14 -3.08
C VAL A 137 -1.42 -2.14 -3.43
N ARG A 138 -1.80 -2.99 -2.47
CA ARG A 138 -2.90 -3.94 -2.59
C ARG A 138 -4.03 -3.51 -1.70
N ARG A 139 -5.18 -3.21 -2.29
CA ARG A 139 -6.41 -3.06 -1.53
C ARG A 139 -6.87 -4.42 -1.06
N LEU A 140 -7.10 -4.57 0.23
CA LEU A 140 -7.95 -5.65 0.72
C LEU A 140 -9.36 -5.17 0.45
N VAL A 141 -9.95 -5.68 -0.61
CA VAL A 141 -11.41 -5.64 -0.71
C VAL A 141 -11.83 -6.71 0.28
N PRO A 142 -12.57 -6.40 1.36
CA PRO A 142 -13.23 -7.45 2.13
C PRO A 142 -13.85 -8.41 1.14
N CYS A 143 -13.73 -9.73 1.33
CA CYS A 143 -14.43 -10.65 0.40
C CYS A 143 -15.88 -10.17 0.38
N GLY A 144 -16.30 -9.65 -0.79
CA GLY A 144 -17.37 -8.65 -0.85
C GLY A 144 -18.53 -9.15 -0.01
N CYS A 145 -19.00 -8.34 0.94
CA CYS A 145 -20.14 -8.73 1.75
C CYS A 145 -21.21 -9.27 0.82
N PRO A 146 -21.50 -10.57 0.85
CA PRO A 146 -22.47 -11.11 -0.07
C PRO A 146 -23.80 -10.42 0.23
N GLY A 147 -24.27 -9.61 -0.73
CA GLY A 147 -25.44 -8.75 -0.58
C GLY A 147 -25.18 -7.24 -0.42
N ASP A 148 -23.94 -6.74 -0.31
CA ASP A 148 -23.64 -5.31 -0.46
C ASP A 148 -23.41 -5.03 -1.96
N LEU A 149 -24.49 -4.71 -2.65
CA LEU A 149 -24.58 -4.58 -4.10
C LEU A 149 -24.29 -3.16 -4.58
N ASP A 150 -24.47 -2.14 -3.73
CA ASP A 150 -24.12 -0.76 -4.05
C ASP A 150 -22.74 -0.33 -3.55
N GLY A 151 -22.11 -1.13 -2.69
CA GLY A 151 -20.76 -0.94 -2.18
C GLY A 151 -20.67 0.10 -1.07
N ASP A 152 -21.77 0.42 -0.39
CA ASP A 152 -21.79 1.39 0.71
C ASP A 152 -21.28 0.83 2.05
N GLY A 153 -20.98 -0.48 2.09
CA GLY A 153 -20.47 -1.18 3.26
C GLY A 153 -21.55 -1.69 4.21
N VAL A 154 -22.83 -1.67 3.82
CA VAL A 154 -23.96 -2.18 4.61
C VAL A 154 -24.90 -2.97 3.70
N VAL A 155 -25.26 -4.20 4.08
CA VAL A 155 -26.31 -4.96 3.38
C VAL A 155 -27.68 -4.41 3.78
N GLY A 156 -28.24 -3.51 2.98
CA GLY A 156 -29.41 -2.71 3.32
C GLY A 156 -30.51 -2.69 2.25
N LEU A 157 -31.42 -1.71 2.39
CA LEU A 157 -32.56 -1.59 1.46
C LEU A 157 -32.14 -1.13 0.05
N ALA A 158 -31.01 -0.42 -0.06
CA ALA A 158 -30.47 -0.01 -1.34
C ALA A 158 -30.04 -1.25 -2.15
N ASP A 159 -29.34 -2.18 -1.51
CA ASP A 159 -28.94 -3.45 -2.11
C ASP A 159 -30.13 -4.35 -2.43
N LEU A 160 -31.11 -4.42 -1.53
CA LEU A 160 -32.34 -5.15 -1.80
C LEU A 160 -33.04 -4.61 -3.05
N THR A 161 -32.97 -3.30 -3.27
CA THR A 161 -33.56 -2.68 -4.47
C THR A 161 -32.80 -3.10 -5.74
N ILE A 162 -31.48 -3.24 -5.67
CA ILE A 162 -30.65 -3.73 -6.79
C ILE A 162 -30.98 -5.20 -7.10
N LEU A 163 -31.01 -6.06 -6.07
CA LEU A 163 -31.35 -7.47 -6.24
C LEU A 163 -32.76 -7.62 -6.87
N LEU A 164 -33.75 -6.90 -6.34
CA LEU A 164 -35.12 -6.96 -6.84
C LEU A 164 -35.28 -6.39 -8.26
N ALA A 165 -34.39 -5.48 -8.69
CA ALA A 165 -34.40 -4.95 -10.05
C ALA A 165 -33.97 -5.98 -11.09
N ASN A 166 -33.14 -6.95 -10.70
CA ASN A 166 -32.65 -8.03 -11.57
C ASN A 166 -33.32 -9.39 -11.30
N PHE A 167 -34.25 -9.45 -10.35
CA PHE A 167 -34.90 -10.70 -9.93
C PHE A 167 -35.63 -11.40 -11.09
N GLY A 168 -35.38 -12.69 -11.24
CA GLY A 168 -35.86 -13.51 -12.35
C GLY A 168 -34.97 -13.47 -13.60
N THR A 169 -33.76 -12.91 -13.51
CA THR A 169 -32.74 -13.05 -14.56
C THR A 169 -32.36 -14.53 -14.67
N PRO A 170 -32.58 -15.20 -15.82
CA PRO A 170 -32.48 -16.66 -15.92
C PRO A 170 -31.07 -17.17 -16.27
N GLY A 171 -30.06 -16.30 -16.31
CA GLY A 171 -28.74 -16.62 -16.83
C GLY A 171 -27.89 -15.39 -17.19
N GLY A 172 -26.58 -15.49 -16.96
CA GLY A 172 -25.62 -14.44 -17.27
C GLY A 172 -25.56 -13.30 -16.24
N ALA A 173 -26.20 -13.48 -15.09
CA ALA A 173 -26.07 -12.59 -13.96
C ALA A 173 -24.66 -12.69 -13.34
N ASN A 174 -24.25 -11.64 -12.66
CA ASN A 174 -23.05 -11.61 -11.83
C ASN A 174 -23.42 -11.16 -10.41
N PRO A 175 -22.52 -11.26 -9.42
CA PRO A 175 -22.84 -10.89 -8.05
C PRO A 175 -23.36 -9.46 -7.86
N GLY A 176 -22.92 -8.50 -8.68
CA GLY A 176 -23.46 -7.13 -8.66
C GLY A 176 -24.89 -7.00 -9.19
N ASP A 177 -25.36 -7.97 -9.97
CA ASP A 177 -26.76 -8.06 -10.39
C ASP A 177 -27.64 -8.71 -9.31
N GLY A 178 -27.04 -9.34 -8.30
CA GLY A 178 -27.76 -10.06 -7.25
C GLY A 178 -27.63 -11.58 -7.33
N ASP A 179 -26.75 -12.15 -8.17
CA ASP A 179 -26.38 -13.57 -8.20
C ASP A 179 -25.38 -13.86 -7.06
N LEU A 180 -25.92 -14.15 -5.88
CA LEU A 180 -25.15 -14.32 -4.64
C LEU A 180 -24.66 -15.76 -4.44
N ASP A 181 -25.26 -16.75 -5.09
CA ASP A 181 -24.80 -18.14 -5.04
C ASP A 181 -23.85 -18.53 -6.19
N GLY A 182 -23.79 -17.71 -7.25
CA GLY A 182 -22.87 -17.81 -8.37
C GLY A 182 -23.30 -18.81 -9.43
N ASP A 183 -24.59 -19.17 -9.51
CA ASP A 183 -25.11 -20.11 -10.50
C ASP A 183 -25.45 -19.45 -11.85
N GLY A 184 -25.37 -18.12 -11.90
CA GLY A 184 -25.56 -17.31 -13.08
C GLY A 184 -26.98 -16.80 -13.27
N ASP A 185 -27.91 -17.09 -12.37
CA ASP A 185 -29.27 -16.56 -12.37
C ASP A 185 -29.54 -15.64 -11.14
N VAL A 186 -30.72 -15.02 -11.06
CA VAL A 186 -31.10 -14.22 -9.88
C VAL A 186 -32.48 -14.70 -9.42
N ASP A 187 -32.51 -15.50 -8.37
CA ASP A 187 -33.73 -16.17 -7.92
C ASP A 187 -33.94 -16.14 -6.38
N LEU A 188 -34.83 -17.00 -5.89
CA LEU A 188 -35.16 -17.06 -4.46
C LEU A 188 -33.98 -17.53 -3.59
N THR A 189 -33.02 -18.27 -4.17
CA THR A 189 -31.81 -18.72 -3.51
C THR A 189 -30.93 -17.53 -3.18
N ASP A 190 -30.74 -16.60 -4.13
CA ASP A 190 -30.01 -15.37 -3.89
C ASP A 190 -30.69 -14.47 -2.88
N LEU A 191 -32.01 -14.29 -3.00
CA LEU A 191 -32.77 -13.52 -2.03
C LEU A 191 -32.66 -14.12 -0.62
N THR A 192 -32.56 -15.45 -0.51
CA THR A 192 -32.37 -16.12 0.77
C THR A 192 -30.98 -15.84 1.35
N LEU A 193 -29.93 -15.87 0.52
CA LEU A 193 -28.56 -15.50 0.93
C LEU A 193 -28.48 -14.03 1.34
N PHE A 194 -29.11 -13.14 0.58
CA PHE A 194 -29.21 -11.72 0.87
C PHE A 194 -29.84 -11.47 2.24
N LEU A 195 -31.01 -12.08 2.50
CA LEU A 195 -31.72 -11.90 3.76
C LEU A 195 -30.96 -12.47 4.97
N ALA A 196 -30.10 -13.47 4.78
CA ALA A 196 -29.21 -13.96 5.82
C ALA A 196 -28.12 -12.94 6.21
N ALA A 197 -27.75 -12.05 5.27
CA ALA A 197 -26.78 -10.99 5.48
C ALA A 197 -27.41 -9.62 5.82
N PHE A 198 -28.73 -9.48 5.71
CA PHE A 198 -29.42 -8.19 5.83
C PHE A 198 -29.19 -7.50 7.18
N GLY A 199 -28.84 -6.21 7.12
CA GLY A 199 -28.53 -5.36 8.28
C GLY A 199 -27.10 -5.52 8.80
N ASN A 200 -26.27 -6.37 8.20
CA ASN A 200 -24.86 -6.48 8.55
C ASN A 200 -24.05 -5.34 7.91
N ALA A 201 -23.07 -4.83 8.66
CA ALA A 201 -22.06 -3.92 8.15
C ALA A 201 -20.78 -4.69 7.83
N CYS A 202 -20.09 -4.26 6.78
CA CYS A 202 -18.86 -4.82 6.26
C CYS A 202 -17.68 -4.09 6.89
N SER A 203 -16.93 -4.78 7.76
CA SER A 203 -15.78 -4.22 8.49
C SER A 203 -14.51 -4.99 8.19
#